data_AF-A0A940JPX8-F1
#
_entry.id   AF-A0A940JPX8-F1
#
_cell.length_a   1.000
_cell.length_b   1.000
_cell.length_c   1.000
_cell.angle_alpha   90.00
_cell.angle_beta   90.00
_cell.angle_gamma   90.00
#
_symmetry.space_group_name_H-M   'P 1'
#
loop_
_entity.id
_entity.type
_entity.pdbx_description
1 polymer ?
#
loop_
_entity_poly.entity_id
_entity_poly.type
_entity_poly.pdbx_seq_one_letter_code
_entity_poly.pdbx_strand_id
1 'polypeptide(L)'
;MGNFCNAAALRFLAFFALALGIAMPAQARLQCVPYARAESGIDIHGNAKTWWAQADGRYARGQEPKVGAVLNFRPTGAMPQGHVAVVSKIIDARTIELDHANWSRPGMIEHDALAVDVSEKGDWSVVRVWYAPSGSLGERENPTFGFIYGDAETAPVLAQGSGGSGELATARTMAFAAPLGTGAQGL
;
A
#
# COMPACT_ATOMS: atom_id res chain seq x y z
N MET A 1 -75.49 -44.73 -6.57
CA MET A 1 -74.41 -45.49 -5.93
C MET A 1 -73.09 -45.05 -6.56
N GLY A 2 -72.15 -44.55 -5.76
CA GLY A 2 -70.83 -44.07 -6.20
C GLY A 2 -70.43 -42.79 -5.48
N ASN A 3 -69.73 -42.94 -4.36
CA ASN A 3 -69.43 -41.94 -3.34
C ASN A 3 -68.06 -41.24 -3.56
N PHE A 4 -68.01 -39.95 -3.21
CA PHE A 4 -66.90 -39.12 -2.69
C PHE A 4 -65.46 -39.24 -3.26
N CYS A 5 -64.91 -38.10 -3.74
CA CYS A 5 -63.62 -37.59 -3.24
C CYS A 5 -63.43 -36.08 -3.57
N ASN A 6 -63.10 -35.31 -2.53
CA ASN A 6 -62.82 -33.86 -2.53
C ASN A 6 -61.55 -33.51 -3.32
N ALA A 7 -61.48 -32.30 -3.88
CA ALA A 7 -60.52 -31.27 -3.45
C ALA A 7 -60.58 -30.05 -4.39
N ALA A 8 -61.18 -28.96 -3.92
CA ALA A 8 -60.79 -27.63 -4.36
C ALA A 8 -59.35 -27.36 -3.91
N ALA A 9 -58.49 -26.91 -4.83
CA ALA A 9 -57.45 -25.89 -4.63
C ALA A 9 -56.36 -25.99 -5.72
N LEU A 10 -55.84 -24.82 -6.10
CA LEU A 10 -54.72 -24.56 -7.02
C LEU A 10 -55.05 -24.90 -8.49
N ARG A 11 -55.04 -23.93 -9.41
CA ARG A 11 -53.79 -23.32 -9.88
C ARG A 11 -54.05 -21.92 -10.43
N PHE A 12 -53.77 -20.92 -9.59
CA PHE A 12 -53.46 -19.56 -10.04
C PHE A 12 -52.15 -19.57 -10.84
N LEU A 13 -52.03 -18.63 -11.78
CA LEU A 13 -50.79 -18.07 -12.35
C LEU A 13 -49.96 -18.98 -13.29
N ALA A 14 -50.13 -18.77 -14.59
CA ALA A 14 -49.09 -19.01 -15.59
C ALA A 14 -48.84 -17.71 -16.39
N PHE A 15 -48.52 -16.63 -15.67
CA PHE A 15 -47.84 -15.46 -16.24
C PHE A 15 -46.41 -15.44 -15.69
N PHE A 16 -45.43 -15.14 -16.55
CA PHE A 16 -44.03 -14.83 -16.23
C PHE A 16 -43.12 -15.99 -15.79
N ALA A 17 -42.68 -16.81 -16.75
CA ALA A 17 -41.35 -17.42 -16.67
C ALA A 17 -40.34 -16.52 -17.43
N LEU A 18 -40.06 -15.34 -16.86
CA LEU A 18 -38.92 -14.53 -17.29
C LEU A 18 -37.66 -15.22 -16.74
N ALA A 19 -36.87 -15.81 -17.63
CA ALA A 19 -35.56 -16.31 -17.30
C ALA A 19 -34.65 -15.12 -16.89
N LEU A 20 -34.59 -14.83 -15.58
CA LEU A 20 -33.50 -14.05 -15.00
C LEU A 20 -32.24 -14.92 -15.06
N GLY A 21 -31.53 -14.88 -16.18
CA GLY A 21 -30.13 -15.26 -16.22
C GLY A 21 -29.38 -14.28 -15.31
N ILE A 22 -29.09 -14.68 -14.08
CA ILE A 22 -28.21 -13.91 -13.21
C ILE A 22 -26.83 -13.97 -13.87
N ALA A 23 -26.44 -12.90 -14.56
CA ALA A 23 -25.08 -12.73 -15.01
C ALA A 23 -24.20 -12.67 -13.75
N MET A 24 -23.59 -13.78 -13.39
CA MET A 24 -22.57 -13.80 -12.35
C MET A 24 -21.44 -12.91 -12.84
N PRO A 25 -21.08 -11.83 -12.12
CA PRO A 25 -19.96 -11.02 -12.52
C PRO A 25 -18.72 -11.91 -12.53
N ALA A 26 -18.03 -11.97 -13.66
CA ALA A 26 -16.72 -12.59 -13.71
C ALA A 26 -15.85 -11.87 -12.66
N GLN A 27 -15.36 -12.59 -11.65
CA GLN A 27 -14.42 -12.03 -10.68
C GLN A 27 -13.12 -11.68 -11.41
N ALA A 28 -13.02 -10.42 -11.84
CA ALA A 28 -11.80 -9.87 -12.41
C ALA A 28 -10.69 -10.01 -11.36
N ARG A 29 -9.64 -10.76 -11.70
CA ARG A 29 -8.47 -10.88 -10.81
C ARG A 29 -7.86 -9.49 -10.67
N LEU A 30 -7.76 -8.99 -9.44
CA LEU A 30 -7.12 -7.71 -9.17
C LEU A 30 -5.70 -7.70 -9.74
N GLN A 31 -5.35 -6.64 -10.46
CA GLN A 31 -4.05 -6.45 -11.10
C GLN A 31 -3.29 -5.33 -10.39
N CYS A 32 -1.98 -5.32 -10.53
CA CYS A 32 -1.12 -4.32 -9.87
C CYS A 32 -1.44 -2.88 -10.28
N VAL A 33 -1.68 -2.62 -11.56
CA VAL A 33 -1.99 -1.31 -12.13
C VAL A 33 -3.26 -0.70 -11.51
N PRO A 34 -4.47 -1.32 -11.60
CA PRO A 34 -5.66 -0.75 -10.99
C PRO A 34 -5.56 -0.61 -9.47
N TYR A 35 -4.88 -1.53 -8.78
CA TYR A 35 -4.62 -1.43 -7.35
C TYR A 35 -3.76 -0.19 -7.03
N ALA A 36 -2.60 -0.06 -7.68
CA ALA A 36 -1.67 1.04 -7.43
C ALA A 36 -2.29 2.40 -7.76
N ARG A 37 -3.12 2.50 -8.81
CA ARG A 37 -3.86 3.75 -9.11
C ARG A 37 -4.81 4.13 -7.98
N ALA A 38 -5.59 3.17 -7.48
CA ALA A 38 -6.55 3.40 -6.41
C ALA A 38 -5.87 3.84 -5.11
N GLU A 39 -4.71 3.26 -4.80
CA GLU A 39 -4.00 3.50 -3.55
C GLU A 39 -3.08 4.74 -3.60
N SER A 40 -2.44 5.03 -4.74
CA SER A 40 -1.50 6.16 -4.88
C SER A 40 -2.10 7.44 -5.44
N GLY A 41 -3.32 7.40 -5.98
CA GLY A 41 -3.94 8.52 -6.70
C GLY A 41 -3.32 8.82 -8.08
N ILE A 42 -2.30 8.07 -8.51
CA ILE A 42 -1.68 8.26 -9.84
C ILE A 42 -2.66 7.83 -10.95
N ASP A 43 -2.94 8.74 -11.88
CA ASP A 43 -3.85 8.50 -13.01
C ASP A 43 -3.09 8.12 -14.30
N ILE A 44 -2.35 7.00 -14.22
CA ILE A 44 -1.64 6.39 -15.36
C ILE A 44 -2.28 5.04 -15.65
N HIS A 45 -2.52 4.74 -16.93
CA HIS A 45 -3.23 3.54 -17.36
C HIS A 45 -2.36 2.66 -18.27
N GLY A 46 -2.80 1.42 -18.47
CA GLY A 46 -2.11 0.43 -19.27
C GLY A 46 -1.01 -0.32 -18.48
N ASN A 47 -0.20 -1.09 -19.21
CA ASN A 47 0.81 -1.99 -18.62
C ASN A 47 1.83 -1.24 -17.76
N ALA A 48 2.23 -1.81 -16.62
CA ALA A 48 3.17 -1.20 -15.68
C ALA A 48 4.49 -0.72 -16.33
N LYS A 49 5.04 -1.47 -17.29
CA LYS A 49 6.28 -1.10 -18.00
C LYS A 49 6.22 0.24 -18.72
N THR A 50 5.05 0.75 -19.08
CA THR A 50 4.90 2.03 -19.77
C THR A 50 4.75 3.20 -18.80
N TRP A 51 4.49 2.94 -17.51
CA TRP A 51 4.18 3.98 -16.54
C TRP A 51 5.34 4.96 -16.34
N TRP A 52 6.59 4.50 -16.40
CA TRP A 52 7.75 5.37 -16.20
C TRP A 52 7.86 6.46 -17.27
N ALA A 53 7.58 6.10 -18.52
CA ALA A 53 7.55 7.05 -19.64
C ALA A 53 6.29 7.93 -19.57
N GLN A 54 5.13 7.36 -19.24
CA GLN A 54 3.88 8.13 -19.10
C GLN A 54 3.90 9.14 -17.96
N ALA A 55 4.66 8.85 -16.90
CA ALA A 55 4.84 9.77 -15.78
C ALA A 55 5.70 10.98 -16.14
N ASP A 56 6.50 10.91 -17.20
CA ASP A 56 7.36 12.03 -17.60
C ASP A 56 6.54 13.28 -17.91
N GLY A 57 6.94 14.41 -17.33
CA GLY A 57 6.22 15.68 -17.45
C GLY A 57 4.84 15.74 -16.76
N ARG A 58 4.36 14.65 -16.15
CA ARG A 58 3.05 14.57 -15.46
C ARG A 58 3.17 14.33 -13.96
N TYR A 59 4.15 13.52 -13.56
CA TYR A 59 4.46 13.18 -12.18
C TYR A 59 5.96 13.29 -11.97
N ALA A 60 6.37 13.71 -10.78
CA ALA A 60 7.78 13.67 -10.42
C ALA A 60 8.25 12.21 -10.35
N ARG A 61 9.51 11.98 -10.74
CA ARG A 61 10.17 10.67 -10.74
C ARG A 61 11.53 10.76 -10.06
N GLY A 62 11.96 9.70 -9.38
CA GLY A 62 13.24 9.69 -8.68
C GLY A 62 13.62 8.32 -8.14
N GLN A 63 14.67 8.28 -7.31
CA GLN A 63 15.17 7.06 -6.66
C GLN A 63 14.97 7.05 -5.14
N GLU A 64 14.42 8.12 -4.58
CA GLU A 64 14.18 8.20 -3.14
C GLU A 64 12.80 7.61 -2.82
N PRO A 65 12.69 6.61 -1.93
CA PRO A 65 11.41 6.07 -1.51
C PRO A 65 10.64 7.13 -0.72
N LYS A 66 9.32 7.20 -0.96
CA LYS A 66 8.38 8.03 -0.20
C LYS A 66 7.12 7.22 0.03
N VAL A 67 6.53 7.32 1.22
CA VAL A 67 5.22 6.71 1.49
C VAL A 67 4.19 7.23 0.48
N GLY A 68 3.40 6.33 -0.10
CA GLY A 68 2.45 6.60 -1.18
C GLY A 68 3.05 6.68 -2.58
N ALA A 69 4.38 6.71 -2.72
CA ALA A 69 5.01 6.64 -4.04
C ALA A 69 4.84 5.25 -4.66
N VAL A 70 4.83 5.19 -5.99
CA VAL A 70 4.77 3.92 -6.73
C VAL A 70 6.16 3.50 -7.17
N LEU A 71 6.66 2.39 -6.64
CA LEU A 71 7.84 1.71 -7.17
C LEU A 71 7.48 1.04 -8.50
N ASN A 72 8.16 1.44 -9.58
CA ASN A 72 7.91 0.91 -10.93
C ASN A 72 9.00 -0.08 -11.36
N PHE A 73 8.60 -1.32 -11.59
CA PHE A 73 9.47 -2.41 -11.98
C PHE A 73 9.65 -2.49 -13.49
N ARG A 74 10.88 -2.71 -13.94
CA ARG A 74 11.19 -2.94 -15.36
C ARG A 74 10.63 -4.29 -15.81
N PRO A 75 10.26 -4.43 -17.10
CA PRO A 75 9.87 -5.71 -17.64
C PRO A 75 11.06 -6.68 -17.64
N THR A 76 10.80 -7.94 -17.26
CA THR A 76 11.76 -9.05 -17.36
C THR A 76 11.12 -10.23 -18.08
N GLY A 77 11.88 -11.29 -18.37
CA GLY A 77 11.33 -12.49 -19.04
C GLY A 77 10.16 -13.13 -18.29
N ALA A 78 10.18 -13.14 -16.95
CA ALA A 78 9.06 -13.68 -16.16
C ALA A 78 7.98 -12.65 -15.83
N MET A 79 8.25 -11.36 -16.08
CA MET A 79 7.35 -10.25 -15.78
C MET A 79 7.33 -9.26 -16.97
N PRO A 80 6.82 -9.70 -18.15
CA PRO A 80 6.97 -8.94 -19.41
C PRO A 80 6.15 -7.66 -19.47
N GLN A 81 5.17 -7.48 -18.58
CA GLN A 81 4.38 -6.26 -18.47
C GLN A 81 4.93 -5.26 -17.45
N GLY A 82 6.05 -5.58 -16.79
CA GLY A 82 6.51 -4.86 -15.61
C GLY A 82 5.60 -5.08 -14.41
N HIS A 83 5.80 -4.32 -13.35
CA HIS A 83 4.96 -4.31 -12.16
C HIS A 83 4.99 -2.95 -11.49
N VAL A 84 3.99 -2.67 -10.66
CA VAL A 84 3.93 -1.46 -9.84
C VAL A 84 3.48 -1.84 -8.44
N ALA A 85 4.05 -1.19 -7.44
CA ALA A 85 3.71 -1.38 -6.04
C ALA A 85 3.77 -0.04 -5.30
N VAL A 86 2.86 0.18 -4.37
CA VAL A 86 2.81 1.42 -3.57
C VAL A 86 3.65 1.23 -2.32
N VAL A 87 4.44 2.22 -1.94
CA VAL A 87 5.21 2.20 -0.69
C VAL A 87 4.25 2.46 0.48
N SER A 88 4.00 1.47 1.32
CA SER A 88 3.19 1.63 2.54
C SER A 88 4.03 2.22 3.67
N LYS A 89 5.31 1.84 3.76
CA LYS A 89 6.20 2.28 4.85
C LYS A 89 7.66 2.26 4.42
N ILE A 90 8.44 3.16 5.03
CA ILE A 90 9.90 3.17 4.95
C ILE A 90 10.45 2.63 6.28
N ILE A 91 11.19 1.53 6.21
CA ILE A 91 11.80 0.90 7.40
C ILE A 91 13.18 1.47 7.65
N ASP A 92 14.01 1.50 6.62
CA ASP A 92 15.36 2.06 6.66
C ASP A 92 15.82 2.50 5.24
N ALA A 93 17.10 2.83 5.08
CA ALA A 93 17.67 3.29 3.82
C ALA A 93 17.57 2.29 2.65
N ARG A 94 17.39 1.00 2.95
CA ARG A 94 17.43 -0.12 1.99
C ARG A 94 16.21 -1.02 2.09
N THR A 95 15.28 -0.73 2.98
CA THR A 95 14.12 -1.57 3.27
C THR A 95 12.85 -0.74 3.33
N ILE A 96 11.85 -1.16 2.55
CA ILE A 96 10.50 -0.60 2.53
C ILE A 96 9.47 -1.72 2.64
N GLU A 97 8.24 -1.35 2.96
CA GLU A 97 7.06 -2.20 2.86
C GLU A 97 6.21 -1.73 1.67
N LEU A 98 5.64 -2.69 0.95
CA LEU A 98 4.90 -2.46 -0.29
C LEU A 98 3.48 -3.02 -0.20
N ASP A 99 2.56 -2.25 -0.77
CA ASP A 99 1.19 -2.62 -1.02
C ASP A 99 0.99 -2.85 -2.52
N HIS A 100 0.59 -4.06 -2.90
CA HIS A 100 0.42 -4.44 -4.30
C HIS A 100 -0.51 -5.63 -4.51
N ALA A 101 -0.95 -5.81 -5.75
CA ALA A 101 -1.76 -6.95 -6.16
C ALA A 101 -1.06 -7.79 -7.24
N ASN A 102 -1.39 -9.07 -7.31
CA ASN A 102 -0.99 -9.98 -8.38
C ASN A 102 0.53 -10.25 -8.45
N TRP A 103 1.22 -10.19 -7.31
CA TRP A 103 2.65 -10.52 -7.21
C TRP A 103 2.87 -11.98 -6.87
N SER A 104 2.58 -12.40 -5.64
CA SER A 104 2.82 -13.78 -5.19
C SER A 104 1.92 -14.80 -5.89
N ARG A 105 0.66 -14.45 -6.13
CA ARG A 105 -0.34 -15.31 -6.79
C ARG A 105 -1.33 -14.47 -7.60
N PRO A 106 -1.94 -15.02 -8.66
CA PRO A 106 -2.85 -14.23 -9.50
C PRO A 106 -4.07 -13.68 -8.75
N GLY A 107 -4.19 -12.36 -8.68
CA GLY A 107 -5.29 -11.66 -8.00
C GLY A 107 -5.12 -11.44 -6.49
N MET A 108 -4.04 -11.93 -5.87
CA MET A 108 -3.77 -11.75 -4.45
C MET A 108 -3.38 -10.30 -4.16
N ILE A 109 -3.97 -9.68 -3.14
CA ILE A 109 -3.48 -8.43 -2.57
C ILE A 109 -2.53 -8.78 -1.43
N GLU A 110 -1.36 -8.16 -1.42
CA GLU A 110 -0.39 -8.25 -0.35
C GLU A 110 -0.19 -6.83 0.20
N HIS A 111 -0.40 -6.71 1.51
CA HIS A 111 -0.11 -5.52 2.28
C HIS A 111 1.18 -5.71 3.05
N ASP A 112 1.93 -4.63 3.22
CA ASP A 112 3.17 -4.60 3.98
C ASP A 112 4.22 -5.63 3.51
N ALA A 113 4.24 -5.93 2.21
CA ALA A 113 5.19 -6.86 1.61
C ALA A 113 6.59 -6.24 1.62
N LEU A 114 7.53 -6.88 2.34
CA LEU A 114 8.90 -6.38 2.44
C LEU A 114 9.56 -6.27 1.05
N ALA A 115 10.20 -5.14 0.76
CA ALA A 115 11.11 -5.00 -0.36
C ALA A 115 12.45 -4.44 0.10
N VAL A 116 13.52 -5.07 -0.38
CA VAL A 116 14.90 -4.73 -0.03
C VAL A 116 15.63 -4.30 -1.28
N ASP A 117 16.23 -3.12 -1.25
CA ASP A 117 17.17 -2.66 -2.26
C ASP A 117 18.45 -3.49 -2.19
N VAL A 118 18.73 -4.24 -3.25
CA VAL A 118 19.93 -5.07 -3.42
C VAL A 118 20.87 -4.50 -4.48
N SER A 119 20.62 -3.28 -4.98
CA SER A 119 21.51 -2.60 -5.91
C SER A 119 22.88 -2.33 -5.26
N GLU A 120 23.94 -2.39 -6.07
CA GLU A 120 25.30 -2.07 -5.60
C GLU A 120 25.41 -0.62 -5.09
N LYS A 121 24.63 0.29 -5.69
CA LYS A 121 24.70 1.73 -5.44
C LYS A 121 23.80 2.22 -4.31
N GLY A 122 22.84 1.40 -3.86
CA GLY A 122 21.81 1.86 -2.92
C GLY A 122 20.84 2.86 -3.57
N ASP A 123 20.61 2.73 -4.87
CA ASP A 123 19.80 3.64 -5.67
C ASP A 123 18.46 3.04 -6.08
N TRP A 124 18.04 1.96 -5.39
CA TRP A 124 16.79 1.24 -5.62
C TRP A 124 16.64 0.63 -7.02
N SER A 125 17.71 0.64 -7.85
CA SER A 125 17.66 0.14 -9.23
C SER A 125 17.39 -1.36 -9.33
N VAL A 126 17.59 -2.12 -8.25
CA VAL A 126 17.31 -3.56 -8.16
C VAL A 126 16.78 -3.89 -6.77
N VAL A 127 15.63 -4.56 -6.70
CA VAL A 127 15.02 -4.96 -5.43
C VAL A 127 14.71 -6.45 -5.39
N ARG A 128 14.73 -7.02 -4.19
CA ARG A 128 14.05 -8.28 -3.89
C ARG A 128 12.78 -7.97 -3.12
N VAL A 129 11.73 -8.72 -3.37
CA VAL A 129 10.41 -8.51 -2.76
C VAL A 129 9.97 -9.80 -2.10
N TRP A 130 9.29 -9.68 -0.96
CA TRP A 130 8.61 -10.77 -0.28
C TRP A 130 7.83 -11.65 -1.25
N TYR A 131 7.82 -12.96 -1.00
CA TYR A 131 7.10 -13.93 -1.79
C TYR A 131 6.34 -14.88 -0.87
N ALA A 132 5.01 -14.73 -0.83
CA ALA A 132 4.16 -15.47 0.08
C ALA A 132 4.30 -17.00 -0.01
N PRO A 133 4.53 -17.63 -1.18
CA PRO A 133 4.72 -19.08 -1.25
C PRO A 133 5.97 -19.59 -0.53
N SER A 134 7.05 -18.80 -0.45
CA SER A 134 8.23 -19.17 0.33
C SER A 134 8.18 -18.65 1.77
N GLY A 135 7.33 -17.66 2.07
CA GLY A 135 7.27 -17.02 3.38
C GLY A 135 8.56 -16.27 3.72
N SER A 136 9.23 -15.74 2.70
CA SER A 136 10.53 -15.09 2.81
C SER A 136 10.72 -14.06 1.70
N LEU A 137 11.82 -13.31 1.78
CA LEU A 137 12.28 -12.47 0.68
C LEU A 137 12.52 -13.33 -0.56
N GLY A 138 11.91 -12.97 -1.69
CA GLY A 138 12.05 -13.70 -2.94
C GLY A 138 13.49 -13.71 -3.44
N GLU A 139 13.91 -14.82 -4.03
CA GLU A 139 15.28 -14.99 -4.55
C GLU A 139 15.56 -14.14 -5.79
N ARG A 140 14.50 -13.71 -6.50
CA ARG A 140 14.61 -12.99 -7.76
C ARG A 140 14.98 -11.54 -7.52
N GLU A 141 16.01 -11.10 -8.23
CA GLU A 141 16.33 -9.69 -8.37
C GLU A 141 15.43 -9.05 -9.44
N ASN A 142 14.75 -7.99 -9.04
CA ASN A 142 13.77 -7.31 -9.89
C ASN A 142 14.29 -5.91 -10.18
N PRO A 143 14.71 -5.62 -11.41
CA PRO A 143 15.19 -4.30 -11.77
C PRO A 143 14.03 -3.30 -11.79
N THR A 144 14.29 -2.08 -11.34
CA THR A 144 13.28 -1.02 -11.25
C THR A 144 13.70 0.18 -12.09
N PHE A 145 12.73 1.03 -12.42
CA PHE A 145 13.03 2.35 -12.94
C PHE A 145 13.28 3.35 -11.81
N GLY A 146 12.57 3.19 -10.70
CA GLY A 146 12.56 4.07 -9.54
C GLY A 146 11.13 4.31 -9.06
N PHE A 147 10.93 5.44 -8.39
CA PHE A 147 9.66 5.84 -7.78
C PHE A 147 8.97 6.91 -8.61
N ILE A 148 7.65 6.77 -8.75
CA ILE A 148 6.75 7.79 -9.29
C ILE A 148 5.99 8.39 -8.10
N TYR A 149 6.06 9.71 -7.97
CA TYR A 149 5.48 10.42 -6.84
C TYR A 149 4.07 10.90 -7.21
N GLY A 150 3.06 10.38 -6.51
CA GLY A 150 1.70 10.91 -6.54
C GLY A 150 1.55 12.14 -5.65
N ASP A 151 0.36 12.73 -5.65
CA ASP A 151 0.04 13.85 -4.78
C ASP A 151 -0.10 13.33 -3.34
N ALA A 152 0.78 13.80 -2.46
CA ALA A 152 1.02 13.26 -1.11
C ALA A 152 -0.18 13.32 -0.14
N GLU A 153 -1.34 13.80 -0.57
CA GLU A 153 -2.51 13.99 0.27
C GLU A 153 -3.33 12.70 0.47
N THR A 154 -3.08 11.64 -0.31
CA THR A 154 -3.91 10.40 -0.28
C THR A 154 -3.28 9.23 0.49
N ALA A 155 -2.03 9.32 0.93
CA ALA A 155 -1.43 8.24 1.71
C ALA A 155 -2.03 8.20 3.14
N PRO A 156 -2.51 7.04 3.64
CA PRO A 156 -2.96 6.95 5.02
C PRO A 156 -1.78 7.24 5.95
N VAL A 157 -1.92 8.28 6.77
CA VAL A 157 -0.95 8.63 7.82
C VAL A 157 -1.01 7.56 8.90
N LEU A 158 -0.35 6.42 8.68
CA LEU A 158 -0.09 5.41 9.71
C LEU A 158 1.37 5.44 10.13
N ALA A 159 1.80 6.60 10.62
CA ALA A 159 3.01 6.72 11.43
C ALA A 159 2.96 7.99 12.29
N GLN A 160 2.34 7.90 13.47
CA GLN A 160 2.90 8.57 14.64
C GLN A 160 3.10 7.52 15.73
N GLY A 161 4.34 7.05 15.85
CA GLY A 161 4.76 6.25 16.98
C GLY A 161 4.54 7.06 18.26
N SER A 162 3.73 6.52 19.15
CA SER A 162 3.60 6.96 20.54
C SER A 162 4.91 6.62 21.28
N GLY A 163 5.90 7.49 21.14
CA GLY A 163 7.11 7.54 21.95
C GLY A 163 7.10 8.83 22.76
N GLY A 164 6.46 8.78 23.93
CA GLY A 164 6.28 9.95 24.80
C GLY A 164 6.13 9.57 26.26
N SER A 165 7.04 8.74 26.77
CA SER A 165 7.24 8.55 28.21
C SER A 165 8.02 9.77 28.72
N GLY A 166 7.33 10.70 29.39
CA GLY A 166 7.94 11.92 29.89
C GLY A 166 7.00 12.70 30.82
N GLU A 167 6.77 12.13 31.99
CA GLU A 167 6.63 12.81 33.29
C GLU A 167 5.77 14.09 33.40
N LEU A 168 4.67 13.97 34.13
CA LEU A 168 3.95 15.10 34.73
C LEU A 168 4.90 15.90 35.63
N ALA A 169 5.24 17.13 35.22
CA ALA A 169 5.73 18.16 36.13
C ALA A 169 4.73 19.33 36.17
N THR A 170 3.69 19.14 36.99
CA THR A 170 2.86 20.24 37.46
C THR A 170 3.69 21.11 38.41
N ALA A 171 3.80 22.38 38.05
CA ALA A 171 4.10 23.57 38.86
C ALA A 171 4.53 23.38 40.33
N ARG A 172 5.68 23.97 40.68
CA ARG A 172 5.84 24.70 41.93
C ARG A 172 6.95 25.76 41.86
N THR A 173 6.52 27.01 41.71
CA THR A 173 7.23 28.21 42.14
C THR A 173 7.57 28.10 43.62
N MET A 174 8.85 28.22 43.97
CA MET A 174 9.33 28.92 45.17
C MET A 174 10.83 29.23 44.97
N ALA A 175 11.14 30.50 44.69
CA ALA A 175 12.49 31.01 44.75
C ALA A 175 12.94 31.04 46.22
N PHE A 176 13.94 30.22 46.55
CA PHE A 176 14.65 30.30 47.83
C PHE A 176 15.86 31.20 47.64
N ALA A 177 15.74 32.47 48.06
CA ALA A 177 16.88 33.34 48.25
C ALA A 177 17.46 33.10 49.65
N ALA A 178 18.72 32.68 49.71
CA ALA A 178 19.53 32.76 50.92
C ALA A 178 20.85 33.47 50.60
N PRO A 179 21.36 34.32 51.52
CA PRO A 179 22.53 35.16 51.28
C PRO A 179 23.81 34.43 51.70
N LEU A 180 24.97 34.94 51.23
CA LEU A 180 26.19 35.21 52.00
C LEU A 180 27.37 35.40 51.03
N GLY A 181 28.02 36.55 51.13
CA GLY A 181 29.19 36.90 50.33
C GLY A 181 29.85 38.16 50.88
N THR A 182 30.64 37.96 51.93
CA THR A 182 31.45 38.93 52.69
C THR A 182 32.28 39.83 51.78
N GLY A 183 31.98 41.13 51.76
CA GLY A 183 32.83 42.16 51.16
C GLY A 183 33.74 42.77 52.22
N ALA A 184 35.01 42.36 52.21
CA ALA A 184 36.10 43.14 52.78
C ALA A 184 36.59 44.15 51.73
N GLN A 185 37.01 45.32 52.21
CA GLN A 185 38.10 46.20 51.73
C GLN A 185 37.67 47.69 51.67
N GLY A 186 38.39 48.55 52.39
CA GLY A 186 38.62 49.94 51.97
C GLY A 186 38.21 51.06 52.93
N LEU A 187 39.13 51.40 53.84
CA LEU A 187 39.42 52.70 54.49
C LEU A 187 38.29 53.46 55.23
#